data_AF-A0A0H3AHD0-F1
#
_entry.id   AF-A0A0H3AHD0-F1
#
_cell.length_a   1.000
_cell.length_b   1.000
_cell.length_c   1.000
_cell.angle_alpha   90.00
_cell.angle_beta   90.00
_cell.angle_gamma   90.00
#
_symmetry.space_group_name_H-M   'P 1'
#
loop_
_entity.id
_entity.type
_entity.pdbx_description
1 polymer ?
#
loop_
_entity_poly.entity_id
_entity_poly.type
_entity_poly.pdbx_seq_one_letter_code
_entity_poly.pdbx_strand_id
1 'polypeptide(L)'
;MGCQKKIAQKILDKEADYLLAVKGNQGMLEQAFDDYLRMDMLHDFDGSSYSTQEKSHGRIETRVALVNRDLSVLGDIEHEWPELKSMGTVASIRQESAVATEQDVSIRYYICSKELEAQTLLEATCSH
;
A
#
# COMPACT_ATOMS: atom_id res chain seq x y z
N MET A 1 4.74 10.13 19.17
CA MET A 1 3.75 9.69 18.17
C MET A 1 3.76 8.16 18.08
N GLY A 2 2.99 7.48 18.94
CA GLY A 2 2.94 5.99 19.00
C GLY A 2 1.51 5.43 18.91
N CYS A 3 0.56 6.23 18.41
CA CYS A 3 -0.86 5.88 18.44
C CYS A 3 -1.18 4.69 17.53
N GLN A 4 -0.69 4.69 16.29
CA GLN A 4 -0.94 3.59 15.35
C GLN A 4 -0.21 2.30 15.73
N LYS A 5 1.06 2.37 16.19
CA LYS A 5 1.78 1.21 16.71
C LYS A 5 1.04 0.55 17.89
N LYS A 6 0.48 1.34 18.81
CA LYS A 6 -0.38 0.84 19.90
C LYS A 6 -1.71 0.25 19.40
N ILE A 7 -2.27 0.79 18.32
CA ILE A 7 -3.47 0.22 17.68
C ILE A 7 -3.14 -1.12 17.04
N ALA A 8 -2.03 -1.23 16.31
CA ALA A 8 -1.51 -2.48 15.75
C ALA A 8 -1.36 -3.55 16.83
N GLN A 9 -0.70 -3.21 17.94
CA GLN A 9 -0.56 -4.13 19.08
C GLN A 9 -1.91 -4.57 19.64
N LYS A 10 -2.85 -3.65 19.84
CA LYS A 10 -4.20 -3.99 20.34
C LYS A 10 -5.02 -4.87 19.40
N ILE A 11 -4.75 -4.82 18.09
CA ILE A 11 -5.39 -5.70 17.11
C ILE A 11 -4.81 -7.11 17.25
N LEU A 12 -3.49 -7.22 17.38
CA LEU A 12 -2.81 -8.50 17.64
C LEU A 12 -3.19 -9.12 18.99
N ASP A 13 -3.37 -8.31 20.04
CA ASP A 13 -3.84 -8.77 21.36
C ASP A 13 -5.24 -9.41 21.31
N LYS A 14 -5.99 -9.17 20.21
CA LYS A 14 -7.30 -9.79 19.95
C LYS A 14 -7.21 -10.95 18.95
N GLU A 15 -6.00 -11.48 18.71
CA GLU A 15 -5.73 -12.57 17.77
C GLU A 15 -6.19 -12.23 16.34
N ALA A 16 -6.15 -10.95 15.97
CA ALA A 16 -6.51 -10.46 14.66
C ALA A 16 -5.31 -9.82 13.95
N ASP A 17 -5.35 -9.80 12.62
CA ASP A 17 -4.36 -9.12 11.80
C ASP A 17 -4.73 -7.66 11.54
N TYR A 18 -3.74 -6.78 11.50
CA TYR A 18 -3.96 -5.38 11.11
C TYR A 18 -3.61 -5.16 9.63
N LEU A 19 -4.38 -4.26 9.00
CA LEU A 19 -4.03 -3.60 7.74
C LEU A 19 -4.19 -2.10 7.98
N LEU A 20 -3.06 -1.38 8.03
CA LEU A 20 -3.05 0.05 8.38
C LEU A 20 -2.50 0.88 7.23
N ALA A 21 -3.21 1.96 6.89
CA ALA A 21 -2.70 2.96 5.95
C ALA A 21 -1.63 3.82 6.64
N VAL A 22 -0.47 3.93 6.00
CA VAL A 22 0.58 4.88 6.38
C VAL A 22 0.08 6.28 6.02
N LYS A 23 0.09 7.20 6.98
CA LYS A 23 -0.35 8.59 6.80
C LYS A 23 0.72 9.52 7.37
N GLY A 24 0.94 10.67 6.71
CA GLY A 24 1.96 11.73 6.89
C GLY A 24 2.23 12.33 8.29
N ASN A 25 2.18 11.51 9.34
CA ASN A 25 2.72 11.73 10.66
C ASN A 25 3.69 10.59 11.08
N GLN A 26 4.11 9.78 10.10
CA GLN A 26 5.06 8.66 10.23
C GLN A 26 6.22 8.85 9.24
N GLY A 27 6.83 10.04 9.26
CA GLY A 27 7.71 10.51 8.18
C GLY A 27 8.79 9.52 7.74
N MET A 28 9.40 8.76 8.66
CA MET A 28 10.41 7.76 8.31
C MET A 28 9.84 6.55 7.55
N LEU A 29 8.64 6.09 7.93
CA LEU A 29 8.00 4.95 7.25
C LEU A 29 7.54 5.39 5.85
N GLU A 30 6.85 6.52 5.74
CA GLU A 30 6.40 7.05 4.45
C GLU A 30 7.59 7.30 3.50
N GLN A 31 8.68 7.89 3.99
CA GLN A 31 9.90 8.09 3.20
C GLN A 31 10.51 6.77 2.71
N ALA A 32 10.55 5.73 3.54
CA ALA A 32 11.06 4.42 3.12
C ALA A 32 10.21 3.80 1.99
N PHE A 33 8.88 4.04 2.01
CA PHE A 33 8.01 3.64 0.90
C PHE A 33 8.27 4.46 -0.37
N ASP A 34 8.41 5.79 -0.26
CA ASP A 34 8.70 6.64 -1.42
C ASP A 34 10.08 6.36 -2.03
N ASP A 35 11.09 6.06 -1.21
CA ASP A 35 12.42 5.68 -1.69
C ASP A 35 12.42 4.30 -2.37
N TYR A 36 11.53 3.40 -1.92
CA TYR A 36 11.37 2.07 -2.50
C TYR A 36 10.53 2.08 -3.78
N LEU A 37 9.41 2.81 -3.78
CA LEU A 37 8.45 2.79 -4.87
C LEU A 37 9.04 3.50 -6.09
N ARG A 38 9.13 2.76 -7.19
CA ARG A 38 9.46 3.32 -8.50
C ARG A 38 8.26 3.18 -9.41
N MET A 39 8.00 4.18 -10.26
CA MET A 39 6.82 4.17 -11.14
C MET A 39 6.82 2.98 -12.11
N ASP A 40 7.99 2.46 -12.49
CA ASP A 40 8.14 1.25 -13.29
C ASP A 40 7.59 -0.01 -12.58
N MET A 41 7.65 -0.08 -11.25
CA MET A 41 7.08 -1.19 -10.48
C MET A 41 5.56 -1.28 -10.63
N LEU A 42 4.87 -0.20 -11.00
CA LEU A 42 3.42 -0.28 -11.25
C LEU A 42 3.10 -1.12 -12.50
N HIS A 43 4.06 -1.33 -13.39
CA HIS A 43 3.90 -2.12 -14.61
C HIS A 43 4.63 -3.46 -14.53
N ASP A 44 5.81 -3.50 -13.91
CA ASP A 44 6.66 -4.69 -13.84
C ASP A 44 7.22 -4.83 -12.42
N PHE A 45 6.49 -5.58 -11.58
CA PHE A 45 6.89 -5.84 -10.20
C PHE A 45 7.17 -7.34 -10.01
N ASP A 46 8.34 -7.66 -9.46
CA ASP A 46 8.80 -9.04 -9.23
C ASP A 46 8.01 -9.77 -8.13
N GLY A 47 7.30 -9.03 -7.27
CA GLY A 47 6.47 -9.57 -6.19
C GLY A 47 4.98 -9.76 -6.54
N SER A 48 4.13 -9.89 -5.51
CA SER A 48 2.68 -10.01 -5.71
C SER A 48 2.12 -8.68 -6.23
N SER A 49 1.56 -8.67 -7.44
CA SER A 49 0.92 -7.51 -8.06
C SER A 49 -0.46 -7.88 -8.58
N TYR A 50 -1.38 -6.92 -8.53
CA TYR A 50 -2.73 -7.08 -9.05
C TYR A 50 -3.27 -5.74 -9.53
N SER A 51 -3.86 -5.72 -10.72
CA SER A 51 -4.42 -4.49 -11.30
C SER A 51 -5.85 -4.69 -11.76
N THR A 52 -6.67 -3.67 -11.55
CA THR A 52 -8.02 -3.58 -12.13
C THR A 52 -8.13 -2.31 -12.97
N GLN A 53 -8.96 -2.38 -14.01
CA GLN A 53 -9.30 -1.23 -14.82
C GLN A 53 -10.81 -1.17 -14.99
N GLU A 54 -11.39 -0.05 -14.60
CA GLU A 54 -12.82 0.22 -14.71
C GLU A 54 -13.03 1.43 -15.62
N LYS A 55 -13.98 1.35 -16.54
CA LYS A 55 -14.37 2.48 -17.40
C LYS A 55 -15.79 2.91 -17.05
N SER A 56 -15.95 4.18 -16.66
CA SER A 56 -17.24 4.73 -16.25
C SER A 56 -17.37 6.19 -16.68
N HIS A 57 -18.50 6.54 -17.30
CA HIS A 57 -18.83 7.91 -17.72
C HIS A 57 -17.73 8.66 -18.49
N GLY A 58 -16.95 7.95 -19.32
CA GLY A 58 -15.85 8.53 -20.09
C GLY A 58 -14.51 8.57 -19.35
N ARG A 59 -14.47 8.27 -18.05
CA ARG A 59 -13.25 8.12 -17.26
C ARG A 59 -12.77 6.67 -17.24
N ILE A 60 -11.47 6.48 -17.29
CA ILE A 60 -10.80 5.21 -17.02
C ILE A 60 -10.12 5.32 -15.66
N GLU A 61 -10.46 4.41 -14.75
CA GLU A 61 -9.79 4.26 -13.47
C GLU A 61 -9.00 2.96 -13.48
N THR A 62 -7.68 3.06 -13.38
CA THR A 62 -6.80 1.91 -13.20
C THR A 62 -6.31 1.91 -11.76
N ARG A 63 -6.46 0.80 -11.06
CA ARG A 63 -5.92 0.61 -9.73
C ARG A 63 -4.90 -0.51 -9.77
N VAL A 64 -3.74 -0.29 -9.18
CA VAL A 64 -2.64 -1.25 -9.09
C VAL A 64 -2.32 -1.44 -7.62
N ALA A 65 -2.36 -2.68 -7.16
CA ALA A 65 -1.87 -3.09 -5.85
C ALA A 65 -0.56 -3.84 -6.03
N LEU A 66 0.44 -3.47 -5.25
CA LEU A 66 1.71 -4.15 -5.12
C LEU A 66 1.87 -4.58 -3.67
N VAL A 67 2.30 -5.81 -3.43
CA VAL A 67 2.62 -6.30 -2.09
C VAL A 67 4.03 -6.84 -2.09
N ASN A 68 4.87 -6.23 -1.25
CA ASN A 68 6.21 -6.68 -0.99
C ASN A 68 6.26 -7.38 0.39
N ARG A 69 6.91 -8.55 0.41
CA ARG A 69 7.14 -9.35 1.63
C ARG A 69 8.59 -9.23 2.13
N ASP A 70 9.50 -8.75 1.28
CA ASP A 70 10.86 -8.41 1.70
C ASP A 70 10.85 -7.04 2.37
N LEU A 71 10.86 -7.02 3.69
CA LEU A 71 10.78 -5.79 4.49
C LEU A 71 12.16 -5.17 4.73
N SER A 72 13.23 -5.77 4.20
CA SER A 72 14.61 -5.31 4.31
C SER A 72 14.79 -3.84 3.91
N VAL A 73 13.94 -3.34 3.00
CA VAL A 73 13.92 -1.93 2.58
C VAL A 73 13.52 -0.95 3.68
N LEU A 74 12.77 -1.40 4.69
CA LEU A 74 12.36 -0.57 5.83
C LEU A 74 13.47 -0.43 6.88
N GLY A 75 14.53 -1.25 6.81
CA GLY A 75 15.61 -1.26 7.80
C GLY A 75 15.07 -1.43 9.23
N ASP A 76 15.62 -0.67 10.18
CA ASP A 76 15.21 -0.73 11.60
C ASP A 76 13.73 -0.40 11.84
N ILE A 77 13.05 0.27 10.90
CA ILE A 77 11.63 0.63 11.02
C ILE A 77 10.77 -0.63 11.08
N GLU A 78 11.18 -1.73 10.42
CA GLU A 78 10.42 -2.99 10.46
C GLU A 78 10.21 -3.48 11.89
N HIS A 79 11.23 -3.37 12.74
CA HIS A 79 11.22 -3.85 14.12
C HIS A 79 10.37 -2.98 15.05
N GLU A 80 10.00 -1.77 14.61
CA GLU A 80 9.13 -0.90 15.39
C GLU A 80 7.64 -1.27 15.25
N TRP A 81 7.30 -2.14 14.29
CA TRP A 81 5.94 -2.58 14.01
C TRP A 81 5.75 -4.03 14.43
N PRO A 82 4.83 -4.32 15.37
CA PRO A 82 4.67 -5.67 15.88
C PRO A 82 4.14 -6.59 14.78
N GLU A 83 4.73 -7.77 14.66
CA GLU A 83 4.36 -8.81 13.69
C GLU A 83 4.27 -8.31 12.23
N LEU A 84 5.00 -7.27 11.83
CA LEU A 84 4.97 -6.77 10.45
C LEU A 84 5.46 -7.86 9.47
N LYS A 85 4.62 -8.23 8.50
CA LYS A 85 4.92 -9.30 7.53
C LYS A 85 4.83 -8.89 6.07
N SER A 86 4.12 -7.81 5.77
CA SER A 86 4.08 -7.27 4.41
C SER A 86 3.86 -5.77 4.37
N MET A 87 4.40 -5.17 3.32
CA MET A 87 4.17 -3.79 2.93
C MET A 87 3.39 -3.76 1.61
N GLY A 88 2.40 -2.88 1.53
CA GLY A 88 1.49 -2.78 0.41
C GLY A 88 1.47 -1.37 -0.16
N THR A 89 1.40 -1.28 -1.48
CA THR A 89 1.23 -0.01 -2.20
C THR A 89 0.01 -0.13 -3.09
N VAL A 90 -0.89 0.85 -3.01
CA VAL A 90 -2.03 0.96 -3.92
C VAL A 90 -1.91 2.28 -4.68
N ALA A 91 -1.73 2.17 -5.99
CA ALA A 91 -1.78 3.30 -6.91
C ALA A 91 -3.15 3.34 -7.61
N SER A 92 -3.77 4.51 -7.66
CA SER A 92 -5.00 4.78 -8.41
C SER A 92 -4.73 5.85 -9.45
N ILE A 93 -4.96 5.51 -10.71
CA ILE A 93 -4.74 6.37 -11.87
C ILE A 93 -6.12 6.66 -12.46
N ARG A 94 -6.53 7.92 -12.44
CA ARG A 94 -7.86 8.37 -12.84
C ARG A 94 -7.76 9.31 -14.03
N GLN A 95 -7.92 8.77 -15.24
CA GLN A 95 -7.73 9.56 -16.47
C GLN A 95 -9.05 9.78 -17.21
N GLU A 96 -9.33 11.03 -17.56
CA GLU A 96 -10.44 11.43 -18.44
C GLU A 96 -9.98 11.62 -19.89
N SER A 97 -8.67 11.77 -20.11
CA SER A 97 -8.04 11.95 -21.42
C SER A 97 -7.12 10.78 -21.75
N ALA A 98 -6.68 10.67 -23.02
CA ALA A 98 -5.80 9.60 -23.48
C ALA A 98 -4.37 9.63 -22.88
N VAL A 99 -4.02 10.71 -22.17
CA VAL A 99 -2.73 10.90 -21.51
C VAL A 99 -3.01 11.19 -20.04
N ALA A 100 -2.50 10.35 -19.16
CA ALA A 100 -2.52 10.58 -17.71
C ALA A 100 -1.41 11.56 -17.31
N THR A 101 -1.72 12.43 -16.35
CA THR A 101 -0.79 13.35 -15.71
C THR A 101 -0.46 12.89 -14.29
N GLU A 102 0.58 13.45 -13.68
CA GLU A 102 0.94 13.15 -12.28
C GLU A 102 -0.20 13.45 -11.30
N GLN A 103 -1.09 14.40 -11.63
CA GLN A 103 -2.25 14.75 -10.80
C GLN A 103 -3.35 13.67 -10.84
N ASP A 104 -3.34 12.81 -11.86
CA ASP A 104 -4.29 11.71 -12.00
C ASP A 104 -3.88 10.50 -11.15
N VAL A 105 -2.66 10.51 -10.60
CA VAL A 105 -2.08 9.40 -9.82
C VAL A 105 -2.18 9.70 -8.33
N SER A 106 -2.81 8.80 -7.59
CA SER A 106 -2.83 8.80 -6.12
C SER A 106 -2.22 7.52 -5.61
N ILE A 107 -1.20 7.64 -4.76
CA ILE A 107 -0.51 6.51 -4.13
C ILE A 107 -0.89 6.46 -2.65
N ARG A 108 -1.12 5.25 -2.15
CA ARG A 108 -1.38 4.97 -0.74
C ARG A 108 -0.54 3.79 -0.28
N TYR A 109 0.14 3.96 0.83
CA TYR A 109 0.99 2.95 1.45
C TYR A 109 0.27 2.25 2.61
N TYR A 110 0.55 0.97 2.79
CA TYR A 110 -0.07 0.10 3.76
C TYR A 110 0.95 -0.83 4.39
N ILE A 111 0.71 -1.18 5.65
CA ILE A 111 1.47 -2.19 6.37
C ILE A 111 0.52 -3.23 6.96
N CYS A 112 0.96 -4.48 7.00
CA CYS A 112 0.12 -5.60 7.43
C CYS A 112 0.89 -6.61 8.28
N SER A 113 0.21 -7.16 9.31
CA SER A 113 0.78 -8.21 10.16
C SER A 113 0.73 -9.62 9.57
N LYS A 114 0.20 -9.73 8.35
CA LYS A 114 0.04 -10.98 7.62
C LYS A 114 0.76 -10.91 6.28
N GLU A 115 1.15 -12.06 5.77
CA GLU A 115 1.52 -12.19 4.36
C GLU A 115 0.28 -11.94 3.51
N LEU A 116 0.24 -10.78 2.87
CA LEU A 116 -0.88 -10.34 2.05
C LEU A 116 -0.60 -10.70 0.57
N GLU A 117 -1.68 -10.84 -0.19
CA GLU A 117 -1.66 -10.89 -1.65
C GLU A 117 -2.18 -9.56 -2.20
N ALA A 118 -1.67 -9.13 -3.36
CA ALA A 118 -2.06 -7.85 -3.96
C ALA A 118 -3.56 -7.74 -4.24
N GLN A 119 -4.21 -8.83 -4.65
CA GLN A 119 -5.66 -8.85 -4.84
C GLN A 119 -6.41 -8.54 -3.55
N THR A 120 -6.06 -9.21 -2.45
CA THR A 120 -6.68 -8.99 -1.14
C THR A 120 -6.46 -7.57 -0.63
N LEU A 121 -5.26 -7.01 -0.86
CA LEU A 121 -4.99 -5.59 -0.55
C LEU A 121 -5.94 -4.67 -1.30
N LEU A 122 -6.11 -4.90 -2.60
CA LEU A 122 -6.95 -4.05 -3.44
C LEU A 122 -8.43 -4.13 -3.02
N GLU A 123 -8.93 -5.33 -2.76
CA GLU A 123 -10.31 -5.55 -2.31
C GLU A 123 -10.59 -4.91 -0.93
N ALA A 124 -9.65 -5.05 0.01
CA ALA A 124 -9.75 -4.48 1.34
C ALA A 124 -9.72 -2.94 1.33
N THR A 125 -9.06 -2.34 0.34
CA THR A 125 -8.91 -0.89 0.23
C THR A 125 -9.95 -0.21 -0.67
N CYS A 126 -10.59 -0.96 -1.57
CA CYS A 126 -11.68 -0.46 -2.42
C CYS A 126 -13.03 -0.35 -1.69
N SER A 127 -13.22 -1.02 -0.56
CA SER A 127 -14.50 -1.06 0.16
C SER A 127 -14.75 0.12 1.12
N HIS A 128 -14.00 1.22 1.00
CA HIS A 128 -14.08 2.37 1.92
C HIS A 128 -14.13 3.73 1.21
#